data_AF-A0A954HBP9-F1
#
_entry.id   AF-A0A954HBP9-F1
#
_cell.length_a   1.000
_cell.length_b   1.000
_cell.length_c   1.000
_cell.angle_alpha   90.00
_cell.angle_beta   90.00
_cell.angle_gamma   90.00
#
_symmetry.space_group_name_H-M   'P 1'
#
loop_
_entity.id
_entity.type
_entity.pdbx_description
1 polymer ?
#
loop_
_entity_poly.entity_id
_entity_poly.type
_entity_poly.pdbx_seq_one_letter_code
_entity_poly.pdbx_strand_id
1 'polypeptide(L)' 'RDFYKDAPFVRIVEHLPGTKDVSGTNYCDITVRVTRGTVIILVCIDNLIKGAAGVAVQNFNLMYGFDETTALIV' A
#
# COMPACT_ATOMS: atom_id res chain seq x y z
N ARG A 1 6.47 5.01 -10.76
CA ARG A 1 7.27 5.01 -9.52
C ARG A 1 7.25 6.40 -8.90
N ASP A 2 7.64 7.41 -9.66
CA ASP A 2 7.72 8.82 -9.22
C ASP A 2 6.46 9.36 -8.53
N PHE A 3 5.27 8.97 -9.00
CA PHE A 3 4.00 9.40 -8.40
C PHE A 3 3.85 8.97 -6.92
N TYR A 4 4.32 7.77 -6.55
CA TYR A 4 4.19 7.23 -5.20
C TYR A 4 5.47 7.37 -4.37
N LYS A 5 6.47 8.13 -4.84
CA LYS A 5 7.78 8.21 -4.18
C LYS A 5 7.71 8.73 -2.74
N ASP A 6 6.72 9.58 -2.46
CA ASP A 6 6.51 10.20 -1.14
C ASP A 6 5.34 9.54 -0.38
N ALA A 7 4.75 8.45 -0.91
CA ALA A 7 3.63 7.76 -0.27
C ALA A 7 4.17 6.63 0.63
N PRO A 8 4.18 6.79 1.97
CA PRO A 8 4.93 5.91 2.88
C PRO A 8 4.43 4.46 2.89
N PHE A 9 3.17 4.26 2.55
CA PHE A 9 2.52 2.95 2.57
C PHE A 9 2.35 2.31 1.19
N VAL A 10 2.88 2.91 0.12
CA VAL A 10 2.78 2.35 -1.23
C VAL A 10 4.16 1.88 -1.70
N ARG A 11 4.28 0.59 -2.00
CA ARG A 11 5.54 -0.02 -2.47
C ARG A 11 5.36 -0.51 -3.89
N ILE A 12 6.16 0.01 -4.82
CA ILE A 12 6.25 -0.54 -6.17
C ILE A 12 7.33 -1.63 -6.17
N VAL A 13 6.93 -2.89 -6.21
CA VAL A 13 7.84 -4.03 -6.07
C VAL A 13 8.16 -4.69 -7.41
N GLU A 14 9.32 -5.35 -7.50
CA GLU A 14 9.75 -6.04 -8.73
C GLU A 14 9.20 -7.47 -8.83
N HIS A 15 8.85 -8.12 -7.72
CA HIS A 15 8.28 -9.48 -7.69
C HIS A 15 6.75 -9.46 -7.84
N LEU A 16 6.11 -10.62 -7.99
CA LEU A 16 4.64 -10.69 -7.91
C LEU A 16 4.22 -10.67 -6.43
N PRO A 17 3.45 -9.67 -5.99
CA PRO A 17 3.10 -9.56 -4.58
C PRO A 17 2.09 -10.65 -4.22
N GLY A 18 2.24 -11.21 -3.02
CA GLY A 18 1.30 -12.11 -2.39
C GLY A 18 0.61 -11.45 -1.21
N THR A 19 -0.59 -11.95 -0.86
CA THR A 19 -1.33 -11.45 0.31
C THR A 19 -0.55 -11.60 1.62
N LYS A 20 0.32 -12.60 1.73
CA LYS A 20 1.19 -12.80 2.89
C LYS A 20 2.23 -11.70 3.07
N ASP A 21 2.66 -11.03 2.00
CA ASP A 21 3.71 -10.00 2.05
C ASP A 21 3.21 -8.70 2.70
N VAL A 22 1.89 -8.53 2.78
CA VAL A 22 1.21 -7.34 3.30
C VAL A 22 0.27 -7.62 4.48
N SER A 23 0.05 -8.90 4.83
CA SER A 23 -0.85 -9.32 5.91
C SER A 23 -0.45 -8.69 7.25
N GLY A 24 -1.41 -8.12 7.97
CA GLY A 24 -1.19 -7.42 9.23
C GLY A 24 -0.51 -6.05 9.10
N THR A 25 -0.24 -5.56 7.88
CA THR A 25 0.45 -4.29 7.65
C THR A 25 -0.46 -3.26 6.97
N ASN A 26 -0.07 -1.98 7.05
CA ASN A 26 -0.73 -0.92 6.32
C ASN A 26 -0.16 -0.70 4.90
N TYR A 27 0.70 -1.60 4.40
CA TYR A 27 1.30 -1.49 3.07
C TYR A 27 0.35 -1.89 1.94
N CYS A 28 0.57 -1.27 0.78
CA CYS A 28 -0.01 -1.57 -0.50
C CYS A 28 1.11 -1.87 -1.49
N ASP A 29 1.22 -3.13 -1.89
CA ASP A 29 2.26 -3.59 -2.81
C ASP A 29 1.68 -3.65 -4.22
N ILE A 30 2.36 -3.01 -5.16
CA ILE A 30 1.92 -2.90 -6.54
C ILE A 30 3.02 -3.41 -7.46
N THR A 31 2.63 -4.29 -8.38
CA THR A 31 3.48 -4.75 -9.48
C THR A 31 2.77 -4.56 -10.81
N VAL A 32 3.50 -4.01 -11.78
CA VAL A 32 3.02 -3.83 -13.15
C VAL A 32 3.74 -4.79 -14.08
N ARG A 33 2.98 -5.44 -14.96
CA ARG A 33 3.49 -6.27 -16.06
C ARG A 33 2.83 -5.85 -17.36
N VAL A 34 3.60 -5.87 -18.44
CA VAL A 34 3.09 -5.61 -19.78
C VAL A 34 3.33 -6.85 -20.62
N THR A 35 2.27 -7.36 -21.23
CA THR A 35 2.35 -8.52 -22.13
C THR A 35 1.42 -8.32 -23.31
N ARG A 36 1.96 -8.42 -24.53
CA ARG A 36 1.19 -8.34 -25.79
C ARG A 36 0.24 -7.13 -25.89
N GLY A 37 0.68 -5.96 -25.40
CA GLY A 37 -0.13 -4.73 -25.40
C GLY A 37 -1.12 -4.61 -24.23
N THR A 38 -1.25 -5.64 -23.39
CA THR A 38 -2.06 -5.62 -22.17
C THR A 38 -1.19 -5.24 -20.98
N VAL A 39 -1.67 -4.28 -20.18
CA VAL A 39 -1.09 -3.93 -18.88
C VAL A 39 -1.84 -4.70 -17.79
N ILE A 40 -1.10 -5.48 -16.99
CA ILE A 40 -1.60 -6.20 -15.82
C ILE A 40 -1.02 -5.50 -14.59
N ILE A 41 -1.90 -5.00 -13.74
CA ILE A 41 -1.53 -4.39 -12.46
C ILE A 41 -1.99 -5.33 -11.37
N LEU A 42 -1.05 -5.87 -10.60
CA LEU A 42 -1.34 -6.67 -9.41
C LEU A 42 -1.16 -5.78 -8.19
N VAL A 43 -2.15 -5.82 -7.30
CA VAL A 43 -2.15 -5.06 -6.05
C VAL A 43 -2.45 -6.02 -4.92
N CYS A 44 -1.67 -5.96 -3.85
CA CYS A 44 -1.94 -6.67 -2.61
C CYS A 44 -2.00 -5.68 -1.44
N ILE A 45 -3.03 -5.85 -0.62
CA ILE A 45 -3.22 -5.17 0.66
C ILE A 45 -3.72 -6.19 1.68
N ASP A 46 -3.51 -5.93 2.96
CA ASP A 46 -4.36 -6.51 4.00
C ASP A 46 -5.74 -5.83 3.95
N ASN A 47 -6.82 -6.61 3.87
CA ASN A 47 -8.17 -6.08 3.70
C ASN A 47 -8.75 -5.46 4.99
N LEU A 48 -8.26 -5.84 6.17
CA LEU A 48 -8.71 -5.29 7.45
C LEU A 48 -7.84 -4.12 7.90
N ILE A 49 -6.55 -4.13 7.57
CA ILE A 49 -5.63 -3.02 7.87
C ILE A 49 -5.71 -1.97 6.77
N LYS A 50 -4.90 -2.08 5.71
CA LYS A 50 -4.88 -1.06 4.64
C LYS A 50 -6.23 -0.94 3.92
N GLY A 51 -7.00 -2.01 3.84
CA GLY A 51 -8.34 -2.01 3.26
C GLY A 51 -9.45 -1.42 4.14
N ALA A 52 -9.22 -1.23 5.44
CA ALA A 52 -10.24 -0.72 6.37
C ALA A 52 -9.67 0.09 7.54
N ALA A 53 -9.32 -0.54 8.66
CA ALA A 53 -8.98 0.16 9.90
C ALA A 53 -7.68 0.97 9.80
N GLY A 54 -6.67 0.43 9.13
CA GLY A 54 -5.39 1.10 8.90
C GLY A 54 -5.52 2.37 8.06
N VAL A 55 -6.32 2.35 6.98
CA VAL A 55 -6.58 3.57 6.20
C VAL A 55 -7.43 4.59 6.97
N ALA A 56 -8.33 4.13 7.85
CA ALA A 56 -9.08 5.03 8.73
C ALA A 56 -8.14 5.79 9.69
N VAL A 57 -7.18 5.09 10.31
CA VAL A 57 -6.17 5.73 11.17
C VAL A 57 -5.23 6.62 10.35
N GLN A 58 -4.82 6.20 9.15
CA GLN A 58 -3.97 7.01 8.27
C GLN A 58 -4.63 8.33 7.91
N ASN A 59 -5.93 8.29 7.55
CA ASN A 59 -6.71 9.49 7.28
C ASN A 59 -6.89 10.35 8.53
N PHE A 60 -7.14 9.73 9.69
CA PHE A 60 -7.19 10.44 10.97
C PHE A 60 -5.88 11.17 11.26
N ASN A 61 -4.72 10.52 11.06
CA ASN A 61 -3.42 11.14 11.25
C ASN A 61 -3.29 12.41 10.40
N LEU A 62 -3.60 12.32 9.10
CA LEU A 62 -3.58 13.45 8.18
C LEU A 62 -4.55 14.57 8.59
N MET A 63 -5.79 14.23 8.96
CA MET A 63 -6.82 15.19 9.35
C MET A 63 -6.45 16.00 10.60
N TYR A 64 -5.73 15.38 11.54
CA TYR A 64 -5.35 15.99 12.82
C TYR A 64 -3.89 16.45 12.86
N GLY A 65 -3.17 16.40 11.73
CA GLY A 65 -1.80 16.90 11.62
C GLY A 65 -0.74 16.04 12.31
N PHE A 66 -1.05 14.77 12.59
CA PHE A 66 -0.05 13.80 13.02
C PHE A 66 0.77 13.32 11.81
N ASP A 67 1.92 12.69 12.07
CA ASP A 67 2.65 11.99 11.01
C ASP A 67 1.77 10.85 10.45
N GLU A 68 1.67 10.77 9.13
CA GLU A 68 0.79 9.83 8.43
C GLU A 68 1.00 8.37 8.89
N THR A 69 2.24 8.01 9.27
CA THR A 69 2.61 6.65 9.66
C THR A 69 2.41 6.32 11.14
N THR A 70 2.00 7.31 11.94
CA THR A 70 1.78 7.16 13.38
C THR A 70 0.89 5.96 13.68
N ALA A 71 1.39 5.03 14.52
CA ALA A 71 0.73 3.80 14.94
C ALA A 71 0.38 2.79 13.83
N LEU A 72 1.00 2.90 12.65
CA LEU A 72 0.69 2.06 11.48
C LEU A 72 1.90 1.30 10.91
N ILE A 73 3.08 1.45 11.51
CA ILE A 73 4.28 0.67 11.18
C ILE A 73 4.36 -0.50 12.15
N VAL A 74 4.22 -1.72 11.62
CA VAL A 74 4.36 -3.00 12.33
C VAL A 74 5.23 -3.93 11.49
#